data_AF-A0A3M5B6Q9-F1
#
_entry.id   AF-A0A3M5B6Q9-F1
#
_cell.length_a   1.000
_cell.length_b   1.000
_cell.length_c   1.000
_cell.angle_alpha   90.00
_cell.angle_beta   90.00
_cell.angle_gamma   90.00
#
_symmetry.space_group_name_H-M   'P 1'
#
loop_
_entity.id
_entity.type
_entity.pdbx_description
1 polymer ?
#
loop_
_entity_poly.entity_id
_entity_poly.type
_entity_poly.pdbx_seq_one_letter_code
_entity_poly.pdbx_strand_id
1 'polypeptide(L)'
;MRAEELTLELVEWVRDAGMAGEIPKERLRGYVSIGRFSPEMLAILQCNDLELRTTIAVLEKMLFDHAISPKHLYGLNGLICQPEKVFKSKTRPETSVVVMTIETLRELPIVVPIELNKTMAVGKAPVHWVSSAYAKDEPEALIRWEKEGLLLWKHR
;
A
#
# COMPACT_ATOMS: atom_id res chain seq x y z
N MET A 1 2.28 15.73 13.15
CA MET A 1 1.18 14.96 13.75
C MET A 1 1.61 13.51 13.87
N ARG A 2 1.24 12.85 14.97
CA ARG A 2 1.46 11.41 15.17
C ARG A 2 0.53 10.65 14.20
N ALA A 3 1.01 9.55 13.65
CA ALA A 3 0.17 8.68 12.84
C ALA A 3 -0.75 7.87 13.74
N GLU A 4 -2.01 7.70 13.33
CA GLU A 4 -2.98 6.79 13.95
C GLU A 4 -2.71 5.37 13.44
N GLU A 5 -2.89 4.34 14.26
CA GLU A 5 -2.66 2.96 13.83
C GLU A 5 -3.79 2.49 12.92
N LEU A 6 -3.45 1.68 11.92
CA LEU A 6 -4.44 1.04 11.06
C LEU A 6 -5.14 -0.07 11.83
N THR A 7 -6.29 0.25 12.40
CA THR A 7 -7.16 -0.70 13.10
C THR A 7 -8.42 -0.99 12.28
N LEU A 8 -9.12 -2.07 12.63
CA LEU A 8 -10.44 -2.33 12.06
C LEU A 8 -11.41 -1.18 12.35
N GLU A 9 -11.40 -0.66 13.58
CA GLU A 9 -12.23 0.49 13.99
C GLU A 9 -11.99 1.73 13.12
N LEU A 10 -10.72 2.03 12.80
CA LEU A 10 -10.38 3.13 11.90
C LEU A 10 -10.94 2.89 10.50
N VAL A 11 -10.77 1.69 9.96
CA VAL A 11 -11.26 1.34 8.62
C VAL A 11 -12.78 1.42 8.55
N GLU A 12 -13.49 0.92 9.57
CA GLU A 12 -14.94 1.00 9.67
C GLU A 12 -15.42 2.45 9.80
N TRP A 13 -14.74 3.26 10.62
CA TRP A 13 -15.04 4.69 10.71
C TRP A 13 -14.85 5.41 9.37
N VAL A 14 -13.74 5.16 8.65
CA VAL A 14 -13.52 5.75 7.31
C VAL A 14 -14.61 5.32 6.34
N ARG A 15 -15.02 4.05 6.37
CA ARG A 15 -16.13 3.55 5.54
C ARG A 15 -17.43 4.27 5.88
N ASP A 16 -17.82 4.30 7.14
CA ASP A 16 -19.14 4.79 7.54
C ASP A 16 -19.24 6.32 7.37
N ALA A 17 -18.23 7.06 7.81
CA ALA A 17 -18.16 8.52 7.59
C ALA A 17 -17.98 8.87 6.10
N GLY A 18 -17.26 8.05 5.33
CA GLY A 18 -17.10 8.24 3.89
C GLY A 18 -18.42 8.05 3.12
N MET A 19 -19.19 7.01 3.45
CA MET A 19 -20.53 6.81 2.89
C MET A 19 -21.48 7.96 3.21
N ALA A 20 -21.37 8.55 4.40
CA ALA A 20 -22.16 9.71 4.80
C ALA A 20 -21.65 11.03 4.18
N GLY A 21 -20.46 11.06 3.59
CA GLY A 21 -19.81 12.29 3.12
C GLY A 21 -19.34 13.21 4.26
N GLU A 22 -19.10 12.64 5.44
CA GLU A 22 -18.89 13.37 6.70
C GLU A 22 -17.43 13.37 7.17
N ILE A 23 -16.48 12.82 6.40
CA ILE A 23 -15.06 12.88 6.77
C ILE A 23 -14.57 14.33 6.68
N PRO A 24 -14.13 14.95 7.80
CA PRO A 24 -13.64 16.33 7.74
C PRO A 24 -12.39 16.45 6.87
N LYS A 25 -12.24 17.56 6.12
CA LYS A 25 -11.13 17.77 5.18
C LYS A 25 -9.75 17.70 5.85
N GLU A 26 -9.67 18.11 7.09
CA GLU A 26 -8.47 18.02 7.93
C GLU A 26 -8.15 16.58 8.33
N ARG A 27 -9.16 15.73 8.56
CA ARG A 27 -8.96 14.31 8.87
C ARG A 27 -8.48 13.52 7.67
N LEU A 28 -8.90 13.88 6.45
CA LEU A 28 -8.40 13.28 5.21
C LEU A 28 -6.87 13.36 5.08
N ARG A 29 -6.24 14.38 5.66
CA ARG A 29 -4.77 14.57 5.68
C ARG A 29 -4.07 13.85 6.83
N GLY A 30 -4.83 13.23 7.74
CA GLY A 30 -4.30 12.46 8.86
C GLY A 30 -3.47 11.29 8.38
N TYR A 31 -2.29 11.10 8.98
CA TYR A 31 -1.42 9.97 8.68
C TYR A 31 -1.89 8.71 9.39
N VAL A 32 -1.79 7.59 8.69
CA VAL A 32 -2.08 6.27 9.21
C VAL A 32 -0.81 5.41 9.15
N SER A 33 -0.50 4.75 10.26
CA SER A 33 0.55 3.73 10.36
C SER A 33 -0.04 2.37 9.98
N ILE A 34 0.50 1.79 8.91
CA ILE A 34 0.12 0.45 8.45
C ILE A 34 0.91 -0.60 9.22
N GLY A 35 2.13 -0.27 9.65
CA GLY A 35 3.05 -1.20 10.33
C GLY A 35 4.47 -1.06 9.79
N ARG A 36 5.19 -2.18 9.70
CA ARG A 36 6.55 -2.26 9.14
C ARG A 36 6.65 -3.45 8.19
N PHE A 37 7.68 -3.45 7.34
CA PHE A 37 8.00 -4.63 6.55
C PHE A 37 8.43 -5.79 7.46
N SER A 38 8.09 -7.02 7.07
CA SER A 38 8.67 -8.21 7.68
C SER A 38 10.18 -8.29 7.39
N PRO A 39 10.97 -9.05 8.18
CA PRO A 39 12.38 -9.28 7.89
C PRO A 39 12.62 -9.84 6.47
N GLU A 40 11.72 -10.70 5.99
CA GLU A 40 11.75 -11.23 4.63
C GLU A 40 11.58 -10.12 3.59
N MET A 41 10.59 -9.25 3.76
CA MET A 41 10.40 -8.10 2.86
C MET A 41 11.59 -7.14 2.87
N LEU A 42 12.21 -6.90 4.03
CA LEU A 42 13.43 -6.09 4.12
C LEU A 42 14.59 -6.73 3.35
N ALA A 43 14.73 -8.06 3.40
CA ALA A 43 15.74 -8.79 2.63
C ALA A 43 15.48 -8.76 1.12
N ILE A 44 14.21 -8.89 0.70
CA ILE A 44 13.79 -8.77 -0.70
C ILE A 44 14.10 -7.38 -1.25
N LEU A 45 13.73 -6.34 -0.51
CA LEU A 45 13.80 -4.95 -0.97
C LEU A 45 15.15 -4.28 -0.72
N GLN A 46 15.97 -4.83 0.17
CA GLN A 46 17.25 -4.24 0.61
C GLN A 46 17.12 -2.77 1.00
N CYS A 47 16.06 -2.44 1.75
CA CYS A 47 15.73 -1.08 2.15
C CYS A 47 15.83 -0.90 3.67
N ASN A 48 15.78 0.36 4.13
CA ASN A 48 15.83 0.68 5.56
C ASN A 48 14.58 0.15 6.27
N ASP A 49 14.70 -0.26 7.53
CA ASP A 49 13.54 -0.60 8.35
C ASP A 49 12.80 0.67 8.81
N LEU A 50 11.86 1.12 7.97
CA LEU A 50 11.00 2.27 8.22
C LEU A 50 9.53 1.86 8.33
N GLU A 51 8.75 2.73 8.97
CA GLU A 51 7.31 2.56 9.08
C GLU A 51 6.63 2.69 7.71
N LEU A 52 5.67 1.81 7.45
CA LEU A 52 4.73 1.91 6.34
C LEU A 52 3.61 2.89 6.73
N ARG A 53 3.43 3.94 5.93
CA ARG A 53 2.42 4.96 6.18
C ARG A 53 1.58 5.29 4.95
N THR A 54 0.38 5.80 5.23
CA THR A 54 -0.51 6.39 4.24
C THR A 54 -1.34 7.54 4.86
N THR A 55 -2.40 8.00 4.19
CA THR A 55 -3.39 8.93 4.78
C THR A 55 -4.80 8.35 4.79
N ILE A 56 -5.68 8.96 5.60
CA ILE A 56 -7.13 8.69 5.59
C ILE A 56 -7.72 8.86 4.18
N ALA A 57 -7.33 9.90 3.43
CA ALA A 57 -7.80 10.08 2.04
C ALA A 57 -7.42 8.90 1.13
N VAL A 58 -6.25 8.30 1.35
CA VAL A 58 -5.83 7.13 0.57
C VAL A 58 -6.62 5.88 1.01
N LEU A 59 -6.90 5.70 2.30
CA LEU A 59 -7.77 4.63 2.78
C LEU A 59 -9.20 4.74 2.22
N GLU A 60 -9.78 5.95 2.25
CA GLU A 60 -11.06 6.27 1.64
C GLU A 60 -11.05 5.87 0.15
N LYS A 61 -10.05 6.36 -0.60
CA LYS A 61 -9.88 6.00 -2.01
C LYS A 61 -9.80 4.48 -2.23
N MET A 62 -9.05 3.75 -1.41
CA MET A 62 -8.96 2.30 -1.51
C MET A 62 -10.34 1.64 -1.31
N LEU A 63 -11.13 2.11 -0.36
CA LEU A 63 -12.48 1.61 -0.09
C LEU A 63 -13.45 1.91 -1.24
N PHE A 64 -13.52 3.16 -1.69
CA PHE A 64 -14.60 3.62 -2.58
C PHE A 64 -14.22 3.60 -4.07
N ASP A 65 -13.03 4.05 -4.44
CA ASP A 65 -12.60 4.09 -5.85
C ASP A 65 -12.07 2.72 -6.32
N HIS A 66 -11.47 1.95 -5.41
CA HIS A 66 -10.80 0.69 -5.73
C HIS A 66 -11.52 -0.55 -5.19
N ALA A 67 -12.62 -0.35 -4.45
CA ALA A 67 -13.45 -1.42 -3.88
C ALA A 67 -12.66 -2.44 -3.03
N ILE A 68 -11.55 -2.01 -2.41
CA ILE A 68 -10.84 -2.83 -1.44
C ILE A 68 -11.77 -3.03 -0.25
N SER A 69 -11.99 -4.29 0.15
CA SER A 69 -12.86 -4.58 1.28
C SER A 69 -12.24 -4.08 2.59
N PRO A 70 -13.05 -3.72 3.60
CA PRO A 70 -12.54 -3.42 4.95
C PRO A 70 -11.61 -4.51 5.48
N LYS A 71 -11.91 -5.78 5.19
CA LYS A 71 -11.09 -6.93 5.56
C LYS A 71 -9.68 -6.87 4.99
N HIS A 72 -9.57 -6.65 3.68
CA HIS A 72 -8.27 -6.50 3.03
C HIS A 72 -7.54 -5.25 3.51
N LEU A 73 -8.28 -4.17 3.76
CA LEU A 73 -7.68 -2.91 4.17
C LEU A 73 -7.10 -2.96 5.59
N TYR A 74 -7.82 -3.49 6.58
CA TYR A 74 -7.24 -3.64 7.92
C TYR A 74 -6.07 -4.65 7.91
N GLY A 75 -6.13 -5.66 7.04
CA GLY A 75 -5.09 -6.66 6.84
C GLY A 75 -3.92 -6.21 5.95
N LEU A 76 -3.87 -4.94 5.54
CA LEU A 76 -2.96 -4.44 4.50
C LEU A 76 -1.48 -4.71 4.79
N ASN A 77 -1.05 -4.63 6.06
CA ASN A 77 0.33 -4.98 6.41
C ASN A 77 0.66 -6.44 6.10
N GLY A 78 -0.26 -7.36 6.43
CA GLY A 78 -0.11 -8.78 6.11
C GLY A 78 -0.05 -9.02 4.60
N LEU A 79 -0.92 -8.36 3.84
CA LEU A 79 -0.90 -8.42 2.36
C LEU A 79 0.44 -7.98 1.77
N ILE A 80 1.00 -6.87 2.28
CA ILE A 80 2.28 -6.34 1.84
C ILE A 80 3.43 -7.29 2.21
N CYS A 81 3.36 -7.92 3.39
CA CYS A 81 4.41 -8.78 3.92
C CYS A 81 4.34 -10.24 3.45
N GLN A 82 3.30 -10.59 2.68
CA GLN A 82 3.12 -11.90 2.04
C GLN A 82 2.90 -11.71 0.53
N PRO A 83 3.89 -11.14 -0.19
CA PRO A 83 3.77 -10.90 -1.62
C PRO A 83 3.80 -12.22 -2.40
N GLU A 84 3.11 -12.24 -3.53
CA GLU A 84 3.32 -13.24 -4.59
C GLU A 84 4.48 -12.80 -5.50
N LYS A 85 4.53 -11.50 -5.85
CA LYS A 85 5.60 -10.89 -6.65
C LYS A 85 5.90 -9.49 -6.18
N VAL A 86 7.13 -9.05 -6.40
CA VAL A 86 7.56 -7.67 -6.18
C VAL A 86 8.20 -7.15 -7.46
N PHE A 87 7.75 -5.98 -7.91
CA PHE A 87 8.23 -5.33 -9.11
C PHE A 87 8.89 -3.98 -8.79
N LYS A 88 9.92 -3.62 -9.54
CA LYS A 88 10.45 -2.25 -9.60
C LYS A 88 9.40 -1.36 -10.29
N SER A 89 9.19 -0.15 -9.79
CA SER A 89 8.28 0.79 -10.45
C SER A 89 8.83 1.20 -11.82
N LYS A 90 8.00 1.11 -12.86
CA LYS A 90 8.38 1.56 -14.21
C LYS A 90 8.59 3.07 -14.28
N THR A 91 7.78 3.85 -13.56
CA THR A 91 7.78 5.32 -13.62
C THR A 91 8.68 5.97 -12.57
N ARG A 92 8.96 5.27 -11.47
CA ARG A 92 9.83 5.74 -10.37
C ARG A 92 10.77 4.62 -9.92
N PRO A 93 11.64 4.11 -10.81
CA PRO A 93 12.42 2.91 -10.55
C PRO A 93 13.31 3.03 -9.31
N GLU A 94 13.88 4.20 -9.06
CA GLU A 94 14.86 4.37 -7.97
C GLU A 94 14.23 4.52 -6.59
N THR A 95 12.92 4.81 -6.51
CA THR A 95 12.28 5.18 -5.24
C THR A 95 10.99 4.42 -4.99
N SER A 96 10.56 3.51 -5.86
CA SER A 96 9.25 2.86 -5.70
C SER A 96 9.23 1.43 -6.20
N VAL A 97 8.42 0.63 -5.50
CA VAL A 97 8.12 -0.76 -5.84
C VAL A 97 6.62 -0.97 -5.94
N VAL A 98 6.22 -2.04 -6.61
CA VAL A 98 4.84 -2.51 -6.66
C VAL A 98 4.82 -3.92 -6.08
N VAL A 99 4.12 -4.08 -4.97
CA VAL A 99 3.88 -5.37 -4.34
C VAL A 99 2.62 -5.97 -4.94
N MET A 100 2.71 -7.16 -5.52
CA MET A 100 1.56 -7.95 -5.95
C MET A 100 1.29 -9.00 -4.88
N THR A 101 0.09 -8.99 -4.32
CA THR A 101 -0.30 -9.85 -3.20
C THR A 101 -0.82 -11.20 -3.70
N ILE A 102 -0.82 -12.21 -2.83
CA ILE A 102 -1.46 -13.51 -3.10
C ILE A 102 -3.00 -13.35 -3.14
N GLU A 103 -3.55 -12.48 -2.30
CA GLU A 103 -4.98 -12.18 -2.26
C GLU A 103 -5.46 -11.50 -3.54
N THR A 104 -6.70 -11.82 -3.92
CA THR A 104 -7.34 -11.28 -5.12
C THR A 104 -8.62 -10.54 -4.76
N LEU A 105 -9.02 -9.61 -5.63
CA LEU A 105 -10.30 -8.95 -5.60
C LEU A 105 -10.95 -9.13 -6.97
N ARG A 106 -12.09 -9.84 -7.01
CA ARG A 106 -12.76 -10.23 -8.28
C ARG A 106 -11.82 -11.01 -9.21
N GLU A 107 -11.10 -11.98 -8.67
CA GLU A 107 -10.11 -12.82 -9.38
C GLU A 107 -8.88 -12.07 -9.91
N LEU A 108 -8.80 -10.77 -9.67
CA LEU A 108 -7.66 -9.94 -10.06
C LEU A 108 -6.70 -9.78 -8.88
N PRO A 109 -5.38 -9.88 -9.08
CA PRO A 109 -4.41 -9.71 -8.01
C PRO A 109 -4.48 -8.27 -7.46
N ILE A 110 -4.41 -8.14 -6.14
CA ILE A 110 -4.29 -6.82 -5.52
C ILE A 110 -2.83 -6.37 -5.64
N VAL A 111 -2.62 -5.13 -6.09
CA VAL A 111 -1.31 -4.50 -6.16
C VAL A 111 -1.23 -3.29 -5.22
N VAL A 112 -0.07 -3.12 -4.59
CA VAL A 112 0.20 -2.08 -3.60
C VAL A 112 1.47 -1.33 -4.02
N PRO A 113 1.36 -0.13 -4.62
CA PRO A 113 2.52 0.70 -4.94
C PRO A 113 3.06 1.41 -3.70
N ILE A 114 4.35 1.23 -3.43
CA ILE A 114 5.04 1.74 -2.24
C ILE A 114 6.24 2.59 -2.68
N GLU A 115 6.29 3.84 -2.22
CA GLU A 115 7.47 4.71 -2.38
C GLU A 115 8.40 4.53 -1.17
N LEU A 116 9.62 4.05 -1.41
CA LEU A 116 10.57 3.72 -0.36
C LEU A 116 11.33 4.96 0.12
N ASN A 117 11.62 5.03 1.43
CA ASN A 117 12.42 6.11 2.04
C ASN A 117 11.89 7.52 1.72
N LYS A 118 10.57 7.68 1.59
CA LYS A 118 9.94 8.96 1.29
C LYS A 118 10.22 9.96 2.41
N THR A 119 10.81 11.09 2.05
CA THR A 119 10.98 12.23 2.96
C THR A 119 9.68 13.03 3.01
N MET A 120 9.07 13.11 4.18
CA MET A 120 7.76 13.76 4.36
C MET A 120 7.88 15.29 4.47
N ALA A 121 8.79 15.75 5.33
CA ALA A 121 9.10 17.16 5.55
C ALA A 121 10.52 17.28 6.12
N VAL A 122 11.14 18.44 5.98
CA VAL A 122 12.48 18.71 6.54
C VAL A 122 12.49 18.41 8.04
N GLY A 123 13.47 17.62 8.49
CA GLY A 123 13.63 17.23 9.89
C GLY A 123 12.66 16.15 10.40
N LYS A 124 11.88 15.51 9.52
CA LYS A 124 11.10 14.31 9.85
C LYS A 124 11.79 13.05 9.35
N ALA A 125 11.72 12.00 10.15
CA ALA A 125 12.21 10.68 9.75
C ALA A 125 11.50 10.23 8.45
N PRO A 126 12.23 9.61 7.51
CA PRO A 126 11.63 9.06 6.30
C PRO A 126 10.70 7.89 6.62
N VAL A 127 9.81 7.57 5.69
CA VAL A 127 8.85 6.47 5.80
C VAL A 127 8.75 5.69 4.48
N HIS A 128 8.21 4.49 4.51
CA HIS A 128 7.71 3.84 3.30
C HIS A 128 6.27 4.28 3.07
N TRP A 129 5.99 4.86 1.91
CA TRP A 129 4.70 5.47 1.63
C TRP A 129 3.84 4.58 0.75
N VAL A 130 2.74 4.08 1.29
CA VAL A 130 1.74 3.32 0.56
C VAL A 130 0.77 4.28 -0.12
N SER A 131 0.84 4.32 -1.44
CA SER A 131 0.10 5.30 -2.26
C SER A 131 -1.27 4.83 -2.73
N SER A 132 -1.49 3.52 -2.80
CA SER A 132 -2.78 2.90 -3.10
C SER A 132 -2.73 1.39 -2.84
N ALA A 133 -3.90 0.74 -2.88
CA ALA A 133 -4.09 -0.69 -3.04
C ALA A 133 -5.28 -0.87 -3.99
N TYR A 134 -5.16 -1.70 -5.03
CA TYR A 134 -6.21 -1.89 -6.02
C TYR A 134 -6.07 -3.22 -6.75
N ALA A 135 -7.18 -3.76 -7.25
CA ALA A 135 -7.18 -4.88 -8.16
C ALA A 135 -6.52 -4.50 -9.49
N LYS A 136 -5.52 -5.25 -9.95
CA LYS A 136 -4.90 -5.01 -11.26
C LYS A 136 -5.76 -5.62 -12.36
N ASP A 137 -6.58 -4.79 -12.97
CA ASP A 137 -7.55 -5.11 -14.04
C ASP A 137 -6.92 -5.43 -15.42
N GLU A 138 -5.65 -5.10 -15.60
CA GLU A 138 -4.86 -5.51 -16.76
C GLU A 138 -3.84 -6.61 -16.38
N PRO A 139 -4.21 -7.89 -16.31
CA PRO A 139 -3.29 -8.98 -15.95
C PRO A 139 -2.10 -9.09 -16.92
N GLU A 140 -2.32 -8.74 -18.19
CA GLU A 140 -1.29 -8.65 -19.24
C GLU A 140 -0.13 -7.71 -18.85
N ALA A 141 -0.42 -6.67 -18.04
CA ALA A 141 0.59 -5.72 -17.60
C ALA A 141 1.63 -6.39 -16.69
N LEU A 142 1.24 -7.38 -15.89
CA LEU A 142 2.15 -8.13 -15.02
C LEU A 142 3.12 -8.97 -15.84
N ILE A 143 2.60 -9.67 -16.86
CA ILE A 143 3.43 -10.44 -17.81
C ILE A 143 4.42 -9.51 -18.52
N ARG A 144 3.95 -8.33 -18.94
CA ARG A 144 4.80 -7.32 -19.58
C ARG A 144 5.88 -6.79 -18.64
N TRP A 145 5.57 -6.54 -17.36
CA TRP A 145 6.58 -6.11 -16.39
C TRP A 145 7.67 -7.16 -16.16
N GLU A 146 7.31 -8.45 -16.14
CA GLU A 146 8.31 -9.53 -16.07
C GLU A 146 9.21 -9.53 -17.31
N LYS A 147 8.63 -9.43 -18.51
CA LYS A 147 9.38 -9.36 -19.77
C LYS A 147 10.27 -8.12 -19.87
N GLU A 148 9.85 -7.02 -19.27
CA GLU A 148 10.61 -5.77 -19.17
C GLU A 148 11.72 -5.83 -18.08
N GLY A 149 11.88 -6.96 -17.39
CA GLY A 149 12.91 -7.14 -16.36
C GLY A 149 12.63 -6.37 -15.07
N LEU A 150 11.37 -5.99 -14.81
CA LEU A 150 10.98 -5.26 -13.62
C LEU A 150 10.79 -6.17 -12.40
N LEU A 151 10.73 -7.49 -12.59
CA LEU A 151 10.57 -8.45 -11.50
C LEU A 151 11.80 -8.42 -10.57
N LEU A 152 11.60 -8.02 -9.33
CA LEU A 152 12.63 -8.05 -8.28
C LEU A 152 12.63 -9.41 -7.57
N TRP A 153 11.44 -9.95 -7.31
CA TRP A 153 11.27 -11.18 -6.57
C TRP A 153 9.91 -11.83 -6.88
N LYS A 154 9.85 -13.16 -6.76
CA LYS A 154 8.63 -13.96 -6.90
C LYS A 154 8.64 -15.09 -5.88
N HIS A 155 7.50 -15.35 -5.25
CA HIS A 155 7.28 -16.49 -4.37
C HIS A 155 7.45 -17.81 -5.14
N ARG A 156 8.13 -18.79 -4.54
CA ARG A 156 8.49 -20.04 -5.20
C ARG A 156 7.42 -21.10 -5.06
#